data_AF-V6DNF4-F1
#
_entry.id   AF-V6DNF4-F1
#
_cell.length_a   1.000
_cell.length_b   1.000
_cell.length_c   1.000
_cell.angle_alpha   90.00
_cell.angle_beta   90.00
_cell.angle_gamma   90.00
#
_symmetry.space_group_name_H-M   'P 1'
#
loop_
_entity.id
_entity.type
_entity.pdbx_description
1 polymer ?
#
loop_
_entity_poly.entity_id
_entity_poly.type
_entity_poly.pdbx_seq_one_letter_code
_entity_poly.pdbx_strand_id
1 'polypeptide(L)'
;MLLVKTQRFQCPDCHTTFNATSYLFEKQRTISRDLRREVILQLTRIQTIKDIAHDLFISEASVQRVLLDLADQYKLNLNYLPETLCIDEFKSMRSAKGKMSFIAVDGDQSCLFELLEDRRLCSLFKHYQQFTRQARCRVKYLVMDMNAAYDQLVKTVFPCAQIIYDRFHIAKYLNDAMNHVRIHVFNRLRKGDSAEQKQARRLKRYWRLFLQDRENLSTKVYYEGRYFNRVVNSIMILDLMLAYDQELRATYNFIQSLKRAYNQRDFTTFFQLLKLRPDSVSHYTIHRCQVLARY
;
A
#
# COMPACT_ATOMS: atom_id res chain seq x y z
N MET A 1 -44.88 -1.74 4.13
CA MET A 1 -44.46 -1.56 5.53
C MET A 1 -45.19 -2.59 6.38
N LEU A 2 -44.48 -3.55 6.97
CA LEU A 2 -45.08 -4.54 7.88
C LEU A 2 -45.38 -3.88 9.23
N LEU A 3 -46.60 -4.07 9.74
CA LEU A 3 -47.07 -3.50 11.01
C LEU A 3 -47.22 -4.64 12.03
N VAL A 4 -46.39 -4.61 13.08
CA VAL A 4 -46.46 -5.58 14.18
C VAL A 4 -47.21 -4.96 15.34
N LYS A 5 -48.35 -5.54 15.71
CA LYS A 5 -49.12 -5.12 16.89
C LYS A 5 -48.54 -5.79 18.14
N THR A 6 -47.96 -5.00 19.04
CA THR A 6 -47.47 -5.48 20.34
C THR A 6 -48.49 -5.19 21.43
N GLN A 7 -48.85 -6.19 22.23
CA GLN A 7 -49.75 -6.01 23.36
C GLN A 7 -49.05 -5.27 24.51
N ARG A 8 -49.72 -4.30 25.14
CA ARG A 8 -49.23 -3.58 26.32
C ARG A 8 -49.93 -4.14 27.55
N PHE A 9 -49.15 -4.51 28.56
CA PHE A 9 -49.62 -4.98 29.86
C PHE A 9 -49.44 -3.89 30.91
N GLN A 10 -50.28 -3.94 31.94
CA GLN A 10 -50.17 -3.12 33.14
C GLN A 10 -50.12 -4.05 34.35
N CYS A 11 -49.12 -3.86 35.22
CA CYS A 11 -49.06 -4.59 36.47
C CYS A 11 -50.19 -4.13 37.40
N PRO A 12 -51.00 -5.04 37.97
CA PRO A 12 -52.08 -4.65 38.88
C PRO A 12 -51.57 -4.09 40.21
N ASP A 13 -50.39 -4.51 40.68
CA ASP A 13 -49.88 -4.13 42.01
C ASP A 13 -49.14 -2.78 42.01
N CYS A 14 -48.29 -2.54 40.99
CA CYS A 14 -47.46 -1.33 40.92
C CYS A 14 -47.84 -0.37 39.79
N HIS A 15 -48.91 -0.67 39.04
CA HIS A 15 -49.42 0.09 37.89
C HIS A 15 -48.42 0.37 36.76
N THR A 16 -47.23 -0.25 36.80
CA THR A 16 -46.19 -0.10 35.78
C THR A 16 -46.63 -0.77 34.49
N THR A 17 -46.42 -0.10 33.36
CA THR A 17 -46.79 -0.63 32.04
C THR A 17 -45.58 -1.15 31.29
N PHE A 18 -45.73 -2.26 30.59
CA PHE A 18 -44.68 -2.85 29.76
C PHE A 18 -45.29 -3.48 28.49
N ASN A 19 -44.51 -3.54 27.42
CA ASN A 19 -44.95 -4.17 26.17
C ASN A 19 -44.55 -5.65 26.16
N ALA A 20 -45.38 -6.48 25.51
CA ALA A 20 -45.05 -7.84 25.14
C ALA A 20 -43.72 -7.83 24.37
N THR A 21 -42.77 -8.63 24.83
CA THR A 21 -41.49 -8.82 24.13
C THR A 21 -41.64 -9.93 23.11
N SER A 22 -40.95 -9.81 21.98
CA SER A 22 -40.87 -10.86 20.97
C SER A 22 -39.40 -11.22 20.78
N TYR A 23 -39.14 -12.52 20.58
CA TYR A 23 -37.78 -12.99 20.28
C TYR A 23 -37.26 -12.48 18.92
N LEU A 24 -38.17 -11.99 18.05
CA LEU A 24 -37.87 -11.48 16.71
C LEU A 24 -37.18 -10.10 16.73
N PHE A 25 -37.39 -9.30 17.77
CA PHE A 25 -36.91 -7.92 17.87
C PHE A 25 -36.09 -7.69 19.14
N GLU A 26 -35.03 -6.90 19.01
CA GLU A 26 -34.33 -6.39 20.19
C GLU A 26 -35.11 -5.24 20.81
N LYS A 27 -34.94 -5.03 22.13
CA LYS A 27 -35.62 -3.96 22.87
C LYS A 27 -35.33 -2.60 22.19
N GLN A 28 -36.37 -1.82 21.93
CA GLN A 28 -36.29 -0.49 21.28
C GLN A 28 -35.73 -0.49 19.84
N ARG A 29 -35.68 -1.64 19.15
CA ARG A 29 -35.27 -1.70 17.74
C ARG A 29 -36.47 -2.02 16.84
N THR A 30 -36.47 -1.43 15.64
CA THR A 30 -37.55 -1.57 14.64
C THR A 30 -37.29 -2.65 13.59
N ILE A 31 -36.03 -3.08 13.45
CA ILE A 31 -35.63 -4.16 12.53
C ILE A 31 -35.55 -5.48 13.28
N SER A 32 -35.91 -6.58 12.60
CA SER A 32 -35.80 -7.92 13.19
C SER A 32 -34.33 -8.32 13.38
N ARG A 33 -34.10 -9.27 14.28
CA ARG A 33 -32.76 -9.83 14.55
C ARG A 33 -32.16 -10.48 13.30
N ASP A 34 -32.98 -11.18 12.53
CA ASP A 34 -32.53 -11.85 11.30
C ASP A 34 -32.16 -10.83 10.22
N LEU A 35 -32.95 -9.77 10.05
CA LEU A 35 -32.62 -8.69 9.12
C LEU A 35 -31.35 -7.96 9.55
N ARG A 36 -31.16 -7.72 10.86
CA ARG A 36 -29.92 -7.15 11.39
C ARG A 36 -28.72 -8.04 11.07
N ARG A 37 -28.84 -9.36 11.22
CA ARG A 37 -27.78 -10.32 10.86
C ARG A 37 -27.45 -10.27 9.37
N GLU A 38 -28.47 -10.19 8.51
CA GLU A 38 -28.26 -10.06 7.07
C GLU A 38 -27.54 -8.77 6.72
N VAL A 39 -27.92 -7.64 7.32
CA VAL A 39 -27.19 -6.36 7.18
C VAL A 39 -25.73 -6.52 7.56
N ILE A 40 -25.44 -7.19 8.68
CA ILE A 40 -24.06 -7.44 9.15
C ILE A 40 -23.29 -8.27 8.11
N LEU A 41 -23.89 -9.32 7.56
CA LEU A 41 -23.26 -10.16 6.53
C LEU A 41 -22.97 -9.38 5.25
N GLN A 42 -23.90 -8.55 4.77
CA GLN A 42 -23.69 -7.72 3.59
C GLN A 42 -22.62 -6.65 3.83
N LEU A 43 -22.53 -6.07 5.04
CA LEU A 43 -21.48 -5.13 5.42
C LEU A 43 -20.06 -5.75 5.40
N THR A 44 -19.92 -7.07 5.44
CA THR A 44 -18.61 -7.74 5.27
C THR A 44 -18.14 -7.79 3.81
N ARG A 45 -19.02 -7.47 2.86
CA ARG A 45 -18.75 -7.49 1.42
C ARG A 45 -18.45 -6.09 0.92
N ILE A 46 -17.83 -6.01 -0.27
CA ILE A 46 -17.54 -4.75 -0.94
C ILE A 46 -18.84 -4.23 -1.59
N GLN A 47 -19.68 -3.59 -0.80
CA GLN A 47 -20.96 -3.00 -1.22
C GLN A 47 -21.16 -1.63 -0.58
N THR A 48 -21.97 -0.76 -1.22
CA THR A 48 -22.29 0.54 -0.63
C THR A 48 -23.45 0.41 0.35
N ILE A 49 -23.51 1.30 1.35
CA ILE A 49 -24.66 1.41 2.28
C ILE A 49 -25.98 1.56 1.52
N LYS A 50 -25.95 2.27 0.38
CA LYS A 50 -27.11 2.48 -0.49
C LYS A 50 -27.58 1.19 -1.15
N ASP A 51 -26.64 0.38 -1.64
CA ASP A 51 -26.98 -0.92 -2.27
C ASP A 51 -27.56 -1.88 -1.24
N ILE A 52 -26.95 -1.98 -0.05
CA ILE A 52 -27.46 -2.81 1.05
C ILE A 52 -28.87 -2.36 1.46
N ALA A 53 -29.08 -1.05 1.57
CA ALA A 53 -30.37 -0.47 1.92
C ALA A 53 -31.45 -0.80 0.87
N HIS A 54 -31.08 -0.71 -0.41
CA HIS A 54 -31.94 -1.07 -1.54
C HIS A 54 -32.29 -2.57 -1.54
N ASP A 55 -31.29 -3.45 -1.43
CA ASP A 55 -31.46 -4.90 -1.51
C ASP A 55 -32.28 -5.46 -0.34
N LEU A 56 -32.16 -4.84 0.84
CA LEU A 56 -32.87 -5.25 2.06
C LEU A 56 -34.14 -4.43 2.32
N PHE A 57 -34.52 -3.53 1.40
CA PHE A 57 -35.71 -2.68 1.50
C PHE A 57 -35.80 -1.87 2.81
N ILE A 58 -34.66 -1.33 3.27
CA ILE A 58 -34.55 -0.49 4.47
C ILE A 58 -33.94 0.87 4.14
N SER A 59 -33.99 1.80 5.09
CA SER A 59 -33.32 3.10 4.91
C SER A 59 -31.81 2.99 5.12
N GLU A 60 -31.05 3.82 4.39
CA GLU A 60 -29.60 3.97 4.57
C GLU A 60 -29.23 4.27 6.04
N ALA A 61 -30.02 5.11 6.71
CA ALA A 61 -29.86 5.43 8.13
C ALA A 61 -30.03 4.21 9.05
N SER A 62 -30.78 3.18 8.64
CA SER A 62 -30.91 1.93 9.40
C SER A 62 -29.66 1.07 9.28
N VAL A 63 -29.11 0.95 8.06
CA VAL A 63 -27.83 0.26 7.81
C VAL A 63 -26.70 0.97 8.56
N GLN A 64 -26.63 2.30 8.49
CA GLN A 64 -25.62 3.09 9.18
C GLN A 64 -25.70 2.95 10.71
N ARG A 65 -26.90 2.89 11.29
CA ARG A 65 -27.08 2.61 12.72
C ARG A 65 -26.55 1.24 13.11
N VAL A 66 -26.79 0.20 12.30
CA VAL A 66 -26.23 -1.15 12.54
C VAL A 66 -24.70 -1.08 12.50
N LEU A 67 -24.12 -0.39 11.52
CA LEU A 67 -22.67 -0.22 11.42
C LEU A 67 -22.08 0.51 12.64
N LEU A 68 -22.69 1.60 13.10
CA LEU A 68 -22.26 2.33 14.29
C LEU A 68 -22.39 1.48 15.56
N ASP A 69 -23.49 0.73 15.70
CA ASP A 69 -23.66 -0.19 16.83
C ASP A 69 -22.54 -1.25 16.88
N LEU A 70 -22.04 -1.73 15.73
CA LEU A 70 -20.91 -2.66 15.66
C LEU A 70 -19.59 -1.97 16.04
N ALA A 71 -19.40 -0.74 15.57
CA ALA A 71 -18.21 0.05 15.89
C ALA A 71 -18.12 0.33 17.41
N ASP A 72 -19.25 0.62 18.06
CA ASP A 72 -19.31 0.86 19.51
C ASP A 72 -19.02 -0.42 20.34
N GLN A 73 -19.27 -1.60 19.77
CA GLN A 73 -18.95 -2.88 20.40
C GLN A 73 -17.47 -3.24 20.26
N TYR A 74 -16.76 -2.65 19.29
CA TYR A 74 -15.35 -2.90 19.09
C TYR A 74 -14.53 -2.27 20.22
N LYS A 75 -13.83 -3.11 20.98
CA LYS A 75 -12.90 -2.68 22.02
C LYS A 75 -11.50 -3.17 21.65
N LEU A 76 -10.60 -2.23 21.43
CA LEU A 76 -9.20 -2.52 21.13
C LEU A 76 -8.56 -3.24 22.32
N ASN A 77 -7.93 -4.38 22.07
CA ASN A 77 -7.17 -5.09 23.09
C ASN A 77 -5.78 -4.48 23.26
N LEU A 78 -5.65 -3.52 24.17
CA LEU A 78 -4.38 -2.82 24.46
C LEU A 78 -3.30 -3.71 25.09
N ASN A 79 -3.62 -4.96 25.42
CA ASN A 79 -2.68 -5.93 25.98
C ASN A 79 -2.09 -6.87 24.92
N TYR A 80 -2.44 -6.69 23.64
CA TYR A 80 -2.01 -7.56 22.56
C TYR A 80 -1.51 -6.77 21.36
N LEU A 81 -0.34 -7.17 20.87
CA LEU A 81 0.19 -6.84 19.55
C LEU A 81 0.79 -8.13 18.96
N PRO A 82 0.78 -8.31 17.63
CA PRO A 82 1.38 -9.49 16.99
C PRO A 82 2.90 -9.50 17.14
N GLU A 83 3.54 -10.66 16.88
CA GLU A 83 5.00 -10.74 16.86
C GLU A 83 5.55 -10.10 15.59
N THR A 84 4.86 -10.30 14.46
CA THR A 84 5.15 -9.64 13.19
C THR A 84 4.10 -8.58 12.91
N LEU A 85 4.51 -7.31 12.84
CA LEU A 85 3.64 -6.20 12.49
C LEU A 85 4.11 -5.61 11.15
N CYS A 86 3.23 -5.56 10.17
CA CYS A 86 3.49 -4.96 8.87
C CYS A 86 2.79 -3.61 8.79
N ILE A 87 3.53 -2.56 8.47
CA ILE A 87 3.04 -1.18 8.43
C ILE A 87 3.20 -0.62 7.01
N ASP A 88 2.16 0.02 6.50
CA ASP A 88 2.20 0.77 5.25
C ASP A 88 1.30 2.02 5.29
N GLU A 89 1.37 2.84 4.25
CA GLU A 89 0.58 4.05 4.06
C GLU A 89 -0.18 4.00 2.73
N PHE A 90 -1.48 4.29 2.76
CA PHE A 90 -2.29 4.34 1.54
C PHE A 90 -3.18 5.56 1.48
N LYS A 91 -3.65 5.88 0.27
CA LYS A 91 -4.53 7.02 0.03
C LYS A 91 -5.99 6.61 0.25
N SER A 92 -6.58 7.00 1.38
CA SER A 92 -7.96 6.64 1.75
C SER A 92 -9.01 7.46 1.01
N MET A 93 -9.18 8.76 1.35
CA MET A 93 -10.20 9.64 0.76
C MET A 93 -9.69 11.07 0.53
N ARG A 94 -10.32 11.81 -0.41
CA ARG A 94 -10.00 13.22 -0.69
C ARG A 94 -10.26 14.15 0.50
N SER A 95 -11.13 13.75 1.43
CA SER A 95 -11.58 14.49 2.62
C SER A 95 -10.77 14.24 3.89
N ALA A 96 -9.87 13.25 3.92
CA ALA A 96 -9.05 12.97 5.09
C ALA A 96 -8.04 14.11 5.30
N LYS A 97 -7.98 14.66 6.53
CA LYS A 97 -7.10 15.79 6.90
C LYS A 97 -5.63 15.59 6.51
N GLY A 98 -5.17 14.34 6.34
CA GLY A 98 -3.79 13.95 6.07
C GLY A 98 -3.43 13.52 4.64
N LYS A 99 -4.37 13.47 3.68
CA LYS A 99 -4.21 12.89 2.31
C LYS A 99 -3.82 11.40 2.24
N MET A 100 -3.27 10.81 3.30
CA MET A 100 -2.82 9.42 3.43
C MET A 100 -3.22 8.90 4.81
N SER A 101 -3.58 7.63 4.87
CA SER A 101 -3.93 6.88 6.08
C SER A 101 -2.92 5.77 6.33
N PHE A 102 -2.78 5.41 7.59
CA PHE A 102 -1.88 4.37 8.06
C PHE A 102 -2.64 3.05 8.14
N ILE A 103 -2.00 1.97 7.68
CA ILE A 103 -2.51 0.62 7.78
C ILE A 103 -1.48 -0.27 8.49
N ALA A 104 -1.95 -1.08 9.42
CA ALA A 104 -1.19 -2.13 10.05
C ALA A 104 -1.85 -3.48 9.80
N VAL A 105 -1.04 -4.46 9.46
CA VAL A 105 -1.43 -5.84 9.19
C VAL A 105 -0.68 -6.74 10.16
N ASP A 106 -1.39 -7.69 10.76
CA ASP A 106 -0.79 -8.77 11.53
C ASP A 106 -0.08 -9.70 10.54
N GLY A 107 1.25 -9.72 10.59
CA GLY A 107 2.07 -10.55 9.70
C GLY A 107 2.02 -12.03 10.05
N ASP A 108 1.65 -12.38 11.28
CA ASP A 108 1.54 -13.77 11.73
C ASP A 108 0.24 -14.39 11.19
N GLN A 109 -0.86 -13.64 11.25
CA GLN A 109 -2.19 -14.08 10.79
C GLN A 109 -2.54 -13.63 9.37
N SER A 110 -1.73 -12.77 8.76
CA SER A 110 -2.01 -12.13 7.46
C SER A 110 -3.39 -11.44 7.40
N CYS A 111 -3.77 -10.79 8.50
CA CYS A 111 -5.07 -10.12 8.62
C CYS A 111 -4.90 -8.64 8.96
N LEU A 112 -5.90 -7.83 8.60
CA LEU A 112 -5.90 -6.41 8.96
C LEU A 112 -5.89 -6.29 10.49
N PHE A 113 -4.85 -5.66 11.02
CA PHE A 113 -4.76 -5.38 12.45
C PHE A 113 -5.44 -4.05 12.77
N GLU A 114 -5.06 -2.99 12.04
CA GLU A 114 -5.54 -1.64 12.35
C GLU A 114 -5.50 -0.70 11.16
N LEU A 115 -6.41 0.27 11.18
CA LEU A 115 -6.51 1.35 10.22
C LEU A 115 -6.62 2.70 10.94
N LEU A 116 -5.69 3.61 10.68
CA LEU A 116 -5.67 4.95 11.30
C LEU A 116 -5.73 6.04 10.23
N GLU A 117 -6.53 7.08 10.48
CA GLU A 117 -6.69 8.18 9.52
C GLU A 117 -5.42 9.01 9.34
N ASP A 118 -4.58 9.09 10.37
CA ASP A 118 -3.39 9.92 10.41
C ASP A 118 -2.13 9.06 10.46
N ARG A 119 -1.18 9.36 9.56
CA ARG A 119 0.12 8.70 9.46
C ARG A 119 1.25 9.48 10.16
N ARG A 120 0.98 10.67 10.68
CA ARG A 120 2.03 11.49 11.32
C ARG A 120 2.57 10.75 12.54
N LEU A 121 3.89 10.74 12.64
CA LEU A 121 4.63 10.05 13.69
C LEU A 121 4.14 10.39 15.11
N CYS A 122 3.84 11.66 15.40
CA CYS A 122 3.32 12.06 16.71
C CYS A 122 1.98 11.41 17.05
N SER A 123 1.11 11.20 16.05
CA SER A 123 -0.20 10.59 16.23
C SER A 123 -0.06 9.09 16.42
N LEU A 124 0.75 8.43 15.59
CA LEU A 124 1.06 7.00 15.72
C LEU A 124 1.73 6.68 17.06
N PHE A 125 2.65 7.52 17.51
CA PHE A 125 3.31 7.39 18.80
C PHE A 125 2.31 7.43 19.96
N LYS A 126 1.45 8.46 19.99
CA LYS A 126 0.41 8.59 21.02
C LYS A 126 -0.54 7.40 21.03
N HIS A 127 -0.86 6.87 19.86
CA HIS A 127 -1.71 5.70 19.70
C HIS A 127 -1.05 4.44 20.27
N TYR A 128 0.13 4.09 19.77
CA TYR A 128 0.81 2.87 20.22
C TYR A 128 1.29 2.94 21.67
N GLN A 129 1.51 4.12 22.24
CA GLN A 129 1.81 4.27 23.67
C GLN A 129 0.68 3.83 24.60
N GLN A 130 -0.56 3.73 24.11
CA GLN A 130 -1.69 3.20 24.90
C GLN A 130 -1.56 1.69 25.15
N PHE A 131 -0.81 0.98 24.31
CA PHE A 131 -0.56 -0.44 24.49
C PHE A 131 0.41 -0.67 25.65
N THR A 132 0.15 -1.74 26.41
CA THR A 132 1.04 -2.12 27.50
C THR A 132 2.45 -2.36 27.01
N ARG A 133 3.43 -2.12 27.88
CA ARG A 133 4.84 -2.38 27.55
C ARG A 133 5.06 -3.84 27.15
N GLN A 134 4.37 -4.78 27.79
CA GLN A 134 4.45 -6.20 27.43
C GLN A 134 3.98 -6.47 26.00
N ALA A 135 2.86 -5.87 25.59
CA ALA A 135 2.38 -5.97 24.21
C ALA A 135 3.39 -5.36 23.22
N ARG A 136 3.94 -4.18 23.53
CA ARG A 136 4.93 -3.52 22.66
C ARG A 136 6.25 -4.29 22.54
N CYS A 137 6.69 -4.93 23.61
CA CYS A 137 7.88 -5.80 23.59
C CYS A 137 7.63 -7.14 22.89
N ARG A 138 6.38 -7.53 22.64
CA ARG A 138 6.03 -8.75 21.92
C ARG A 138 6.31 -8.64 20.42
N VAL A 139 6.23 -7.43 19.86
CA VAL A 139 6.59 -7.17 18.45
C VAL A 139 8.09 -7.46 18.28
N LYS A 140 8.41 -8.52 17.56
CA LYS A 140 9.78 -8.96 17.24
C LYS A 140 10.20 -8.48 15.86
N TYR A 141 9.27 -8.41 14.92
CA TYR A 141 9.54 -8.02 13.54
C TYR A 141 8.60 -6.90 13.13
N LEU A 142 9.17 -5.79 12.67
CA LEU A 142 8.42 -4.67 12.12
C LEU A 142 8.75 -4.52 10.65
N VAL A 143 7.80 -4.85 9.79
CA VAL A 143 7.95 -4.70 8.33
C VAL A 143 7.43 -3.32 7.92
N MET A 144 8.27 -2.52 7.25
CA MET A 144 7.88 -1.18 6.81
C MET A 144 8.63 -0.70 5.56
N ASP A 145 8.16 0.39 4.97
CA ASP A 145 8.91 1.14 3.94
C ASP A 145 10.13 1.86 4.54
N MET A 146 11.10 2.15 3.68
CA MET A 146 12.31 2.90 4.00
C MET A 146 12.01 4.37 4.27
N ASN A 147 11.66 4.67 5.52
CA ASN A 147 11.42 6.02 5.99
C ASN A 147 12.22 6.30 7.27
N ALA A 148 13.33 7.04 7.12
CA ALA A 148 14.24 7.40 8.20
C ALA A 148 13.56 8.09 9.40
N ALA A 149 12.41 8.72 9.19
CA ALA A 149 11.66 9.35 10.27
C ALA A 149 11.03 8.32 11.23
N TYR A 150 10.76 7.09 10.76
CA TYR A 150 10.24 6.00 11.58
C TYR A 150 11.34 5.33 12.41
N ASP A 151 12.57 5.19 11.91
CA ASP A 151 13.60 4.36 12.56
C ASP A 151 13.84 4.71 14.04
N GLN A 152 13.90 6.00 14.38
CA GLN A 152 14.10 6.46 15.76
C GLN A 152 12.86 6.22 16.62
N LEU A 153 11.68 6.44 16.06
CA LEU A 153 10.40 6.37 16.78
C LEU A 153 9.93 4.92 16.97
N VAL A 154 10.20 4.06 16.01
CA VAL A 154 9.97 2.62 16.10
C VAL A 154 10.70 2.05 17.29
N LYS A 155 11.98 2.41 17.49
CA LYS A 155 12.76 1.89 18.60
C LYS A 155 12.24 2.34 19.97
N THR A 156 11.55 3.49 20.05
CA THR A 156 10.93 3.95 21.30
C THR A 156 9.58 3.30 21.55
N VAL A 157 8.80 3.05 20.50
CA VAL A 157 7.48 2.41 20.58
C VAL A 157 7.63 0.89 20.74
N PHE A 158 8.42 0.23 19.89
CA PHE A 158 8.64 -1.20 19.82
C PHE A 158 10.12 -1.53 20.13
N PRO A 159 10.50 -1.55 21.42
CA PRO A 159 11.91 -1.62 21.81
C PRO A 159 12.59 -2.95 21.44
N CYS A 160 11.82 -4.03 21.30
CA CYS A 160 12.33 -5.36 20.96
C CYS A 160 12.26 -5.68 19.46
N ALA A 161 11.70 -4.79 18.64
CA ALA A 161 11.45 -5.07 17.24
C ALA A 161 12.70 -4.88 16.37
N GLN A 162 12.98 -5.89 15.54
CA GLN A 162 13.89 -5.77 14.41
C GLN A 162 13.13 -5.18 13.21
N ILE A 163 13.66 -4.11 12.64
CA ILE A 163 13.11 -3.48 11.44
C ILE A 163 13.49 -4.32 10.23
N ILE A 164 12.50 -4.64 9.40
CA ILE A 164 12.65 -5.34 8.13
C ILE A 164 12.07 -4.44 7.04
N TYR A 165 12.90 -4.00 6.10
CA TYR A 165 12.42 -3.20 4.98
C TYR A 165 11.78 -4.08 3.91
N ASP A 166 10.62 -3.65 3.41
CA ASP A 166 9.96 -4.36 2.32
C ASP A 166 10.77 -4.26 1.01
N ARG A 167 11.07 -5.45 0.49
CA ARG A 167 11.79 -5.74 -0.75
C ARG A 167 11.19 -5.07 -1.99
N PHE A 168 9.87 -4.89 -2.02
CA PHE A 168 9.20 -4.22 -3.12
C PHE A 168 9.69 -2.78 -3.29
N HIS A 169 9.92 -2.09 -2.17
CA HIS A 169 10.33 -0.68 -2.18
C HIS A 169 11.75 -0.53 -2.73
N ILE A 170 12.65 -1.49 -2.49
CA ILE A 170 14.00 -1.51 -3.10
C ILE A 170 13.90 -1.57 -4.62
N ALA A 171 13.12 -2.52 -5.16
CA ALA A 171 12.93 -2.67 -6.60
C ALA A 171 12.27 -1.43 -7.24
N LYS A 172 11.24 -0.89 -6.58
CA LYS A 172 10.59 0.37 -6.98
C LYS A 172 11.59 1.52 -7.00
N TYR A 173 12.42 1.64 -5.98
CA TYR A 173 13.42 2.70 -5.83
C TYR A 173 14.44 2.71 -6.99
N LEU A 174 14.93 1.52 -7.38
CA LEU A 174 15.83 1.35 -8.53
C LEU A 174 15.12 1.70 -9.86
N ASN A 175 13.88 1.26 -10.03
CA ASN A 175 13.08 1.57 -11.22
C ASN A 175 12.78 3.08 -11.35
N ASP A 176 12.51 3.75 -10.23
CA ASP A 176 12.28 5.19 -10.21
C ASP A 176 13.54 5.97 -10.59
N ALA A 177 14.72 5.52 -10.13
CA ALA A 177 16.01 6.10 -10.54
C ALA A 177 16.23 5.97 -12.06
N MET A 178 15.99 4.78 -12.62
CA MET A 178 16.09 4.56 -14.07
C MET A 178 15.11 5.44 -14.84
N ASN A 179 13.87 5.54 -14.37
CA ASN A 179 12.84 6.37 -15.00
C ASN A 179 13.20 7.86 -14.95
N HIS A 180 13.77 8.34 -13.85
CA HIS A 180 14.18 9.73 -13.72
C HIS A 180 15.20 10.11 -14.80
N VAL A 181 16.27 9.32 -14.96
CA VAL A 181 17.29 9.55 -15.99
C VAL A 181 16.72 9.43 -17.39
N ARG A 182 15.88 8.41 -17.64
CA ARG A 182 15.19 8.25 -18.93
C ARG A 182 14.31 9.46 -19.28
N ILE A 183 13.57 10.00 -18.32
CA ILE A 183 12.70 11.18 -18.51
C ILE A 183 13.56 12.43 -18.75
N HIS A 184 14.68 12.58 -18.04
CA HIS A 184 15.63 13.66 -18.25
C HIS A 184 16.16 13.65 -19.70
N VAL A 185 16.67 12.51 -20.16
CA VAL A 185 17.17 12.33 -21.54
C VAL A 185 16.05 12.54 -22.57
N PHE A 186 14.84 12.00 -22.32
CA PHE A 186 13.68 12.24 -23.16
C PHE A 186 13.36 13.73 -23.32
N ASN A 187 13.36 14.50 -22.23
CA ASN A 187 13.04 15.93 -22.25
C ASN A 187 14.10 16.75 -23.00
N ARG A 188 15.37 16.35 -22.92
CA ARG A 188 16.47 16.93 -23.68
C ARG A 188 16.29 16.67 -25.18
N LEU A 189 16.18 15.40 -25.57
CA LEU A 189 16.01 14.98 -26.98
C LEU A 189 14.74 15.53 -27.63
N ARG A 190 13.67 15.74 -26.84
CA ARG A 190 12.42 16.32 -27.35
C ARG A 190 12.59 17.77 -27.84
N LYS A 191 13.54 18.52 -27.27
CA LYS A 191 13.83 19.92 -27.66
C LYS A 191 14.87 20.02 -28.79
N GLY A 192 15.41 18.88 -29.19
CA GLY A 192 16.45 18.76 -30.19
C GLY A 192 15.96 18.77 -31.63
N ASP A 193 16.82 18.32 -32.52
CA ASP A 193 16.54 18.24 -33.96
C ASP A 193 15.48 17.16 -34.30
N SER A 194 15.12 17.04 -35.58
CA SER A 194 14.13 16.05 -36.03
C SER A 194 14.55 14.60 -35.75
N ALA A 195 15.86 14.30 -35.74
CA ALA A 195 16.39 12.98 -35.45
C ALA A 195 16.32 12.65 -33.95
N GLU A 196 16.70 13.57 -33.09
CA GLU A 196 16.60 13.49 -31.63
C GLU A 196 15.14 13.39 -31.18
N GLN A 197 14.22 14.13 -31.82
CA GLN A 197 12.78 13.98 -31.56
C GLN A 197 12.25 12.58 -31.91
N LYS A 198 12.78 11.93 -32.95
CA LYS A 198 12.46 10.52 -33.26
C LYS A 198 12.97 9.59 -32.15
N GLN A 199 14.17 9.82 -31.64
CA GLN A 199 14.73 9.07 -30.50
C GLN A 199 13.88 9.24 -29.24
N ALA A 200 13.44 10.46 -28.92
CA ALA A 200 12.55 10.74 -27.80
C ALA A 200 11.22 9.95 -27.90
N ARG A 201 10.60 9.89 -29.09
CA ARG A 201 9.38 9.09 -29.31
C ARG A 201 9.61 7.59 -29.03
N ARG A 202 10.77 7.04 -29.40
CA ARG A 202 11.15 5.64 -29.09
C ARG A 202 11.28 5.42 -27.58
N LEU A 203 12.01 6.30 -26.88
CA LEU A 203 12.16 6.24 -25.42
C LEU A 203 10.82 6.29 -24.68
N LYS A 204 9.87 7.10 -25.18
CA LYS A 204 8.51 7.18 -24.60
C LYS A 204 7.69 5.92 -24.89
N ARG A 205 7.78 5.36 -26.10
CA ARG A 205 6.99 4.17 -26.48
C ARG A 205 7.45 2.91 -25.75
N TYR A 206 8.77 2.69 -25.67
CA TYR A 206 9.37 1.45 -25.17
C TYR A 206 9.93 1.58 -23.76
N TRP A 207 9.45 2.55 -22.97
CA TRP A 207 9.96 2.85 -21.63
C TRP A 207 10.02 1.64 -20.69
N ARG A 208 9.08 0.69 -20.83
CA ARG A 208 8.99 -0.52 -19.99
C ARG A 208 10.23 -1.42 -20.11
N LEU A 209 10.91 -1.41 -21.26
CA LEU A 209 12.09 -2.25 -21.49
C LEU A 209 13.26 -1.88 -20.57
N PHE A 210 13.35 -0.61 -20.14
CA PHE A 210 14.38 -0.16 -19.20
C PHE A 210 14.15 -0.68 -17.78
N LEU A 211 12.93 -1.08 -17.44
CA LEU A 211 12.57 -1.51 -16.08
C LEU A 211 12.58 -3.03 -15.93
N GLN A 212 12.52 -3.77 -17.03
CA GLN A 212 12.59 -5.21 -17.03
C GLN A 212 14.03 -5.70 -16.79
N ASP A 213 14.15 -6.84 -16.14
CA ASP A 213 15.43 -7.53 -16.02
C ASP A 213 15.89 -7.96 -17.40
N ARG A 214 17.17 -7.71 -17.71
CA ARG A 214 17.73 -7.95 -19.05
C ARG A 214 17.58 -9.42 -19.47
N GLU A 215 17.68 -10.33 -18.50
CA GLU A 215 17.56 -11.78 -18.69
C GLU A 215 16.15 -12.20 -19.12
N ASN A 216 15.12 -11.40 -18.78
CA ASN A 216 13.72 -11.67 -19.13
C ASN A 216 13.30 -11.07 -20.48
N LEU A 217 14.20 -10.34 -21.16
CA LEU A 217 13.90 -9.74 -22.45
C LEU A 217 14.00 -10.79 -23.57
N SER A 218 12.97 -10.85 -24.41
CA SER A 218 12.94 -11.80 -25.53
C SER A 218 14.02 -11.50 -26.57
N THR A 219 14.86 -12.49 -26.83
CA THR A 219 15.83 -12.55 -27.94
C THR A 219 15.27 -13.23 -29.18
N LYS A 220 14.20 -14.03 -29.02
CA LYS A 220 13.69 -14.95 -30.04
C LYS A 220 12.49 -14.42 -30.80
N VAL A 221 11.72 -13.51 -30.21
CA VAL A 221 10.51 -12.95 -30.82
C VAL A 221 10.84 -11.65 -31.53
N TYR A 222 10.69 -11.68 -32.84
CA TYR A 222 10.93 -10.54 -33.72
C TYR A 222 9.60 -9.97 -34.21
N TYR A 223 9.54 -8.64 -34.33
CA TYR A 223 8.39 -7.94 -34.86
C TYR A 223 8.83 -6.71 -35.65
N GLU A 224 7.96 -6.24 -36.54
CA GLU A 224 8.19 -4.98 -37.25
C GLU A 224 8.08 -3.80 -36.28
N GLY A 225 9.23 -3.20 -35.98
CA GLY A 225 9.27 -2.03 -35.13
C GLY A 225 8.74 -0.81 -35.88
N ARG A 226 7.48 -0.43 -35.62
CA ARG A 226 6.85 0.80 -36.20
C ARG A 226 7.74 2.05 -36.14
N TYR A 227 8.62 2.13 -35.13
CA TYR A 227 9.54 3.27 -34.96
C TYR A 227 10.97 3.02 -35.46
N PHE A 228 11.32 1.79 -35.86
CA PHE A 228 12.67 1.39 -36.24
C PHE A 228 12.80 0.98 -37.71
N ASN A 229 11.68 0.84 -38.45
CA ASN A 229 11.63 0.47 -39.88
C ASN A 229 12.47 -0.77 -40.21
N ARG A 230 12.58 -1.69 -39.25
CA ARG A 230 13.29 -2.97 -39.37
C ARG A 230 12.69 -3.97 -38.40
N VAL A 231 12.96 -5.25 -38.67
CA VAL A 231 12.65 -6.35 -37.78
C VAL A 231 13.54 -6.25 -36.54
N VAL A 232 12.92 -6.18 -35.37
CA VAL A 232 13.62 -5.98 -34.09
C VAL A 232 13.04 -6.90 -33.03
N ASN A 233 13.87 -7.24 -32.04
CA ASN A 233 13.44 -7.86 -30.78
C ASN A 233 13.60 -6.87 -29.62
N SER A 234 13.16 -7.27 -28.42
CA SER A 234 13.18 -6.38 -27.24
C SER A 234 14.59 -5.95 -26.82
N ILE A 235 15.58 -6.84 -26.90
CA ILE A 235 16.97 -6.51 -26.55
C ILE A 235 17.57 -5.53 -27.55
N MET A 236 17.38 -5.76 -28.85
CA MET A 236 17.86 -4.86 -29.90
C MET A 236 17.28 -3.45 -29.75
N ILE A 237 15.97 -3.34 -29.48
CA ILE A 237 15.33 -2.04 -29.24
C ILE A 237 15.99 -1.34 -28.05
N LEU A 238 16.23 -2.08 -26.97
CA LEU A 238 16.86 -1.52 -25.78
C LEU A 238 18.30 -1.07 -26.04
N ASP A 239 19.15 -1.92 -26.64
CA ASP A 239 20.54 -1.58 -26.95
C ASP A 239 20.62 -0.36 -27.89
N LEU A 240 19.72 -0.27 -28.88
CA LEU A 240 19.61 0.90 -29.76
C LEU A 240 19.23 2.17 -29.01
N MET A 241 18.34 2.08 -28.02
CA MET A 241 17.95 3.24 -27.21
C MET A 241 19.03 3.64 -26.20
N LEU A 242 19.77 2.68 -25.66
CA LEU A 242 20.92 2.94 -24.77
C LEU A 242 22.07 3.62 -25.54
N ALA A 243 22.18 3.42 -26.85
CA ALA A 243 23.17 4.11 -27.68
C ALA A 243 22.91 5.62 -27.84
N TYR A 244 21.72 6.14 -27.49
CA TYR A 244 21.41 7.57 -27.66
C TYR A 244 22.13 8.48 -26.68
N ASP A 245 22.51 7.96 -25.51
CA ASP A 245 23.11 8.77 -24.46
C ASP A 245 23.99 7.92 -23.53
N GLN A 246 25.19 8.43 -23.23
CA GLN A 246 26.17 7.71 -22.42
C GLN A 246 25.73 7.56 -20.95
N GLU A 247 25.12 8.60 -20.37
CA GLU A 247 24.64 8.61 -18.98
C GLU A 247 23.48 7.61 -18.80
N LEU A 248 22.57 7.56 -19.78
CA LEU A 248 21.46 6.60 -19.83
C LEU A 248 21.97 5.16 -19.82
N ARG A 249 22.96 4.87 -20.68
CA ARG A 249 23.56 3.54 -20.79
C ARG A 249 24.27 3.12 -19.52
N ALA A 250 25.11 4.00 -18.99
CA ALA A 250 25.84 3.75 -17.76
C ALA A 250 24.90 3.52 -16.57
N THR A 251 23.87 4.36 -16.44
CA THR A 251 22.84 4.23 -15.39
C THR A 251 22.08 2.91 -15.52
N TYR A 252 21.67 2.52 -16.73
CA TYR A 252 20.99 1.24 -16.94
C TYR A 252 21.88 0.06 -16.52
N ASN A 253 23.13 0.01 -17.00
CA ASN A 253 24.04 -1.09 -16.67
C ASN A 253 24.30 -1.20 -15.15
N PHE A 254 24.43 -0.05 -14.48
CA PHE A 254 24.61 0.00 -13.03
C PHE A 254 23.37 -0.52 -12.29
N ILE A 255 22.18 -0.07 -12.67
CA ILE A 255 20.91 -0.53 -12.07
C ILE A 255 20.67 -2.02 -12.33
N GLN A 256 20.98 -2.54 -13.52
CA GLN A 256 20.86 -3.97 -13.79
C GLN A 256 21.85 -4.80 -12.99
N SER A 257 23.06 -4.27 -12.71
CA SER A 257 24.03 -4.94 -11.84
C SER A 257 23.50 -5.02 -10.41
N LEU A 258 22.90 -3.94 -9.90
CA LEU A 258 22.22 -3.93 -8.60
C LEU A 258 21.05 -4.91 -8.55
N LYS A 259 20.16 -4.91 -9.56
CA LYS A 259 19.04 -5.86 -9.63
C LYS A 259 19.51 -7.30 -9.70
N ARG A 260 20.59 -7.59 -10.44
CA ARG A 260 21.15 -8.93 -10.54
C ARG A 260 21.67 -9.42 -9.19
N ALA A 261 22.48 -8.62 -8.50
CA ALA A 261 22.98 -8.97 -7.17
C ALA A 261 21.81 -9.18 -6.18
N TYR A 262 20.80 -8.33 -6.25
CA TYR A 262 19.60 -8.42 -5.43
C TYR A 262 18.78 -9.70 -5.70
N ASN A 263 18.49 -10.01 -6.97
CA ASN A 263 17.74 -11.20 -7.37
C ASN A 263 18.50 -12.50 -7.02
N GLN A 264 19.83 -12.48 -7.09
CA GLN A 264 20.70 -13.61 -6.71
C GLN A 264 20.91 -13.71 -5.18
N ARG A 265 20.35 -12.80 -4.38
CA ARG A 265 20.55 -12.71 -2.92
C ARG A 265 22.02 -12.51 -2.51
N ASP A 266 22.84 -11.98 -3.41
CA ASP A 266 24.22 -11.59 -3.11
C ASP A 266 24.25 -10.16 -2.54
N PHE A 267 23.94 -10.08 -1.25
CA PHE A 267 23.87 -8.79 -0.55
C PHE A 267 25.27 -8.16 -0.37
N THR A 268 26.33 -8.95 -0.30
CA THR A 268 27.71 -8.45 -0.22
C THR A 268 28.04 -7.62 -1.45
N THR A 269 27.82 -8.19 -2.64
CA THR A 269 28.02 -7.46 -3.90
C THR A 269 27.06 -6.30 -4.03
N PHE A 270 25.79 -6.47 -3.63
CA PHE A 270 24.80 -5.38 -3.67
C PHE A 270 25.25 -4.15 -2.88
N PHE A 271 25.66 -4.31 -1.63
CA PHE A 271 26.13 -3.20 -0.80
C PHE A 271 27.47 -2.62 -1.27
N GLN A 272 28.36 -3.44 -1.85
CA GLN A 272 29.57 -2.93 -2.51
C GLN A 272 29.21 -2.02 -3.69
N LEU A 273 28.30 -2.46 -4.57
CA LEU A 273 27.84 -1.69 -5.71
C LEU A 273 27.17 -0.37 -5.28
N LEU A 274 26.38 -0.36 -4.21
CA LEU A 274 25.76 0.87 -3.69
C LEU A 274 26.76 1.93 -3.22
N LYS A 275 27.96 1.52 -2.81
CA LYS A 275 29.04 2.42 -2.35
C LYS A 275 29.88 2.98 -3.51
N LEU A 276 29.80 2.37 -4.69
CA LEU A 276 30.54 2.83 -5.87
C LEU A 276 30.04 4.19 -6.34
N ARG A 277 30.95 4.97 -6.93
CA ARG A 277 30.65 6.27 -7.54
C ARG A 277 31.22 6.33 -8.95
N PRO A 278 30.54 5.72 -9.94
CA PRO A 278 31.00 5.77 -11.31
C PRO A 278 30.72 7.14 -11.91
N ASP A 279 31.74 7.79 -12.48
CA ASP A 279 31.63 9.16 -13.04
C ASP A 279 30.63 9.27 -14.20
N SER A 280 30.33 8.15 -14.87
CA SER A 280 29.40 8.08 -16.00
C SER A 280 27.94 7.88 -15.60
N VAL A 281 27.65 7.61 -14.33
CA VAL A 281 26.28 7.40 -13.82
C VAL A 281 25.72 8.73 -13.33
N SER A 282 24.41 8.92 -13.54
CA SER A 282 23.74 10.16 -13.12
C SER A 282 23.93 10.45 -11.63
N HIS A 283 24.26 11.70 -11.31
CA HIS A 283 24.40 12.16 -9.91
C HIS A 283 23.13 11.89 -9.10
N TYR A 284 21.95 11.97 -9.74
CA TYR A 284 20.67 11.61 -9.12
C TYR A 284 20.66 10.13 -8.67
N THR A 285 21.06 9.22 -9.55
CA THR A 285 21.11 7.77 -9.25
C THR A 285 22.09 7.47 -8.13
N ILE A 286 23.26 8.11 -8.11
CA ILE A 286 24.27 7.95 -7.05
C ILE A 286 23.70 8.42 -5.70
N HIS A 287 23.12 9.62 -5.65
CA HIS A 287 22.49 10.14 -4.45
C HIS A 287 21.37 9.21 -3.95
N ARG A 288 20.56 8.68 -4.86
CA ARG A 288 19.52 7.69 -4.54
C ARG A 288 20.12 6.42 -3.93
N CYS A 289 21.18 5.85 -4.52
CA CYS A 289 21.86 4.67 -3.97
C CYS A 289 22.46 4.93 -2.59
N GLN A 290 22.98 6.14 -2.33
CA GLN A 290 23.48 6.53 -1.01
C GLN A 290 22.39 6.59 0.05
N VAL A 291 21.20 7.08 -0.32
CA VAL A 291 20.04 7.07 0.57
C VAL A 291 19.61 5.63 0.86
N LEU A 292 19.60 4.77 -0.15
CA LEU A 292 19.29 3.35 0.02
C LEU A 292 20.27 2.65 0.96
N ALA A 293 21.57 2.96 0.86
CA ALA A 293 22.62 2.35 1.68
C ALA A 293 22.57 2.74 3.18
N ARG A 294 21.67 3.64 3.59
CA ARG A 294 21.43 3.98 5.00
C ARG A 294 20.51 2.99 5.70
N TYR A 295 19.77 2.21 4.92
CA TYR A 295 18.81 1.20 5.36
C TYR A 295 19.42 -0.20 5.18
#